data_AF-A0A8R2LWV7-F1
#
_entry.id   AF-A0A8R2LWV7-F1
#
_cell.length_a   1.000
_cell.length_b   1.000
_cell.length_c   1.000
_cell.angle_alpha   90.00
_cell.angle_beta   90.00
_cell.angle_gamma   90.00
#
_symmetry.space_group_name_H-M   'P 1'
#
loop_
_entity.id
_entity.type
_entity.pdbx_description
1 polymer ?
#
loop_
_entity_poly.entity_id
_entity_poly.type
_entity_poly.pdbx_seq_one_letter_code
_entity_poly.pdbx_strand_id
1 'polypeptide(L)'
;MVYKYKRKTNQAQWSEDSMMLAIADCNSGIPVKTTAKKYGLPYATLYRHWKKGSSTAQLGRFRKVFNDGQEGDLRTYLYEMDSVFYGLTREDFKTLVFEYAKRNNVTYPPSWDKNKKAGDDWLAGFIRRNPQITLRIPEATTIGRVKGFNRPQVERFYKLLSEQIEKCQIDGTRIYNIDETGIQTSTNKPPKVLSVKGKRQVGVISSTERGQTTTVVCCCNASGSFVPPFMIFARKRMQDRLLDGSPPETRGSCSASGWINGEIFLDWLKFFVGHVRPTKDKKLFYFWTTMKAINTTQLYSTQLKIMSSFCLCHRTPQTNFNLWTWLYMVHLKYSSSKKSIDFKRLIQVG
;
A
#
# COMPACT_ATOMS: atom_id res chain seq x y z
N MET A 1 -5.47 -25.23 19.57
CA MET A 1 -4.05 -25.23 19.11
C MET A 1 -3.39 -24.14 19.93
N VAL A 2 -2.18 -24.29 20.46
CA VAL A 2 -1.50 -23.21 21.21
C VAL A 2 -0.35 -22.71 20.34
N TYR A 3 -0.33 -21.42 19.99
CA TYR A 3 0.60 -20.90 18.98
C TYR A 3 2.09 -21.02 19.38
N LYS A 4 2.40 -21.08 20.67
CA LYS A 4 3.75 -21.18 21.27
C LYS A 4 4.05 -22.51 21.97
N TYR A 5 3.45 -23.62 21.53
CA TYR A 5 3.77 -24.91 22.14
C TYR A 5 5.14 -25.44 21.67
N LYS A 6 6.12 -25.49 22.59
CA LYS A 6 7.35 -26.26 22.41
C LYS A 6 7.15 -27.65 23.00
N ARG A 7 7.35 -28.68 22.17
CA ARG A 7 7.19 -30.07 22.60
C ARG A 7 8.35 -30.49 23.49
N LYS A 8 8.03 -31.16 24.60
CA LYS A 8 9.02 -31.69 25.56
C LYS A 8 9.45 -33.15 25.28
N THR A 9 8.72 -33.88 24.43
CA THR A 9 8.94 -35.30 24.17
C THR A 9 9.53 -35.58 22.78
N ASN A 10 10.38 -36.60 22.69
CA ASN A 10 11.03 -37.08 21.47
C ASN A 10 10.18 -38.13 20.70
N GLN A 11 8.89 -38.24 20.98
CA GLN A 11 8.02 -39.23 20.34
C GLN A 11 7.75 -38.88 18.86
N ALA A 12 7.72 -39.89 17.99
CA ALA A 12 7.53 -39.76 16.54
C ALA A 12 8.57 -38.89 15.80
N GLN A 13 9.84 -39.07 16.14
CA GLN A 13 10.98 -38.52 15.38
C GLN A 13 11.31 -39.34 14.12
N TRP A 14 10.29 -39.79 13.39
CA TRP A 14 10.45 -40.54 12.14
C TRP A 14 9.79 -39.76 10.99
N SER A 15 10.28 -39.92 9.76
CA SER A 15 9.71 -39.23 8.60
C SER A 15 8.46 -39.96 8.11
N GLU A 16 7.44 -39.22 7.65
CA GLU A 16 6.21 -39.82 7.10
C GLU A 16 6.50 -40.71 5.90
N ASP A 17 7.50 -40.35 5.08
CA ASP A 17 7.96 -41.15 3.94
C ASP A 17 8.53 -42.50 4.37
N SER A 18 9.36 -42.53 5.42
CA SER A 18 9.91 -43.79 5.96
C SER A 18 8.81 -44.70 6.51
N MET A 19 7.79 -44.11 7.14
CA MET A 19 6.63 -44.85 7.64
C MET A 19 5.76 -45.39 6.50
N MET A 20 5.58 -44.61 5.43
CA MET A 20 4.81 -45.01 4.25
C MET A 20 5.44 -46.21 3.54
N LEU A 21 6.76 -46.15 3.29
CA LEU A 21 7.52 -47.25 2.70
C LEU A 21 7.50 -48.50 3.59
N ALA A 22 7.64 -48.33 4.90
CA ALA A 22 7.56 -49.43 5.86
C ALA A 22 6.18 -50.10 5.89
N ILE A 23 5.09 -49.33 5.77
CA ILE A 23 3.73 -49.87 5.66
C ILE A 23 3.57 -50.66 4.36
N ALA A 24 4.10 -50.16 3.24
CA ALA A 24 4.06 -50.85 1.95
C ALA A 24 4.80 -52.21 2.00
N ASP A 25 5.99 -52.25 2.58
CA ASP A 25 6.77 -53.48 2.80
C ASP A 25 6.03 -54.48 3.69
N CYS A 26 5.30 -54.02 4.71
CA CYS A 26 4.47 -54.90 5.55
C CYS A 26 3.26 -55.44 4.77
N ASN A 27 2.67 -54.63 3.88
CA ASN A 27 1.57 -55.06 3.01
C ASN A 27 2.02 -56.03 1.92
N SER A 28 3.27 -55.97 1.48
CA SER A 28 3.87 -56.94 0.55
C SER A 28 4.31 -58.24 1.22
N GLY A 29 4.01 -58.43 2.51
CA GLY A 29 4.24 -59.67 3.25
C GLY A 29 5.55 -59.74 4.03
N ILE A 30 6.35 -58.67 4.11
CA ILE A 30 7.58 -58.67 4.91
C ILE A 30 7.23 -58.58 6.41
N PRO A 31 7.81 -59.43 7.28
CA PRO A 31 7.53 -59.38 8.71
C PRO A 31 7.82 -58.01 9.34
N VAL A 32 6.85 -57.48 10.10
CA VAL A 32 6.92 -56.14 10.73
C VAL A 32 8.19 -55.92 11.55
N LYS A 33 8.73 -56.96 12.19
CA LYS A 33 9.97 -56.88 12.98
C LYS A 33 11.20 -56.63 12.10
N THR A 34 11.26 -57.27 10.93
CA THR A 34 12.32 -57.07 9.93
C THR A 34 12.21 -55.68 9.31
N THR A 35 11.00 -55.28 8.94
CA THR A 35 10.71 -53.96 8.38
C THR A 35 11.04 -52.83 9.38
N ALA A 36 10.68 -52.99 10.65
CA ALA A 36 11.02 -52.05 11.71
C ALA A 36 12.53 -51.84 11.83
N LYS A 37 13.33 -52.92 11.77
CA LYS A 37 14.79 -52.84 11.80
C LYS A 37 15.37 -52.19 10.53
N LYS A 38 14.82 -52.50 9.35
CA LYS A 38 15.22 -51.94 8.05
C LYS A 38 15.09 -50.41 8.01
N TYR A 39 13.99 -49.86 8.54
CA TYR A 39 13.70 -48.42 8.52
C TYR A 39 14.03 -47.69 9.82
N GLY A 40 14.65 -48.36 10.80
CA GLY A 40 14.97 -47.74 12.10
C GLY A 40 13.74 -47.30 12.92
N LEU A 41 12.59 -47.95 12.71
CA LEU A 41 11.33 -47.61 13.37
C LEU A 41 11.11 -48.48 14.62
N PRO A 42 10.57 -47.93 15.73
CA PRO A 42 10.15 -48.75 16.86
C PRO A 42 9.05 -49.73 16.43
N TYR A 43 9.24 -51.02 16.71
CA TYR A 43 8.32 -52.10 16.29
C TYR A 43 6.85 -51.79 16.60
N ALA A 44 6.55 -51.43 17.86
CA ALA A 44 5.18 -51.13 18.29
C ALA A 44 4.57 -49.93 17.55
N THR A 45 5.41 -48.97 17.13
CA THR A 45 4.96 -47.82 16.33
C THR A 45 4.61 -48.28 14.92
N LEU A 46 5.52 -48.98 14.23
CA LEU A 46 5.24 -49.49 12.89
C LEU A 46 4.01 -50.40 12.86
N TYR A 47 3.90 -51.34 13.81
CA TYR A 47 2.76 -52.24 13.91
C TYR A 47 1.43 -51.49 14.02
N ARG A 48 1.37 -50.45 14.87
CA ARG A 48 0.17 -49.61 15.05
C ARG A 48 -0.18 -48.84 13.77
N HIS A 49 0.81 -48.27 13.09
CA HIS A 49 0.62 -47.50 11.86
C HIS A 49 0.22 -48.39 10.68
N TRP A 50 0.80 -49.59 10.57
CA TRP A 50 0.43 -50.62 9.61
C TRP A 50 -1.02 -51.09 9.80
N LYS A 51 -1.42 -51.47 11.02
CA LYS A 51 -2.81 -51.87 11.32
C LYS A 51 -3.82 -50.76 11.05
N LYS A 52 -3.42 -49.50 11.19
CA LYS A 52 -4.26 -48.32 10.93
C LYS A 52 -4.24 -47.89 9.46
N GLY A 53 -3.29 -48.37 8.65
CA GLY A 53 -3.10 -47.93 7.27
C GLY A 53 -2.75 -46.45 7.11
N SER A 54 -2.14 -45.83 8.13
CA SER A 54 -1.85 -44.39 8.13
C SER A 54 -0.40 -44.12 8.51
N SER A 55 0.34 -43.42 7.66
CA SER A 55 1.71 -42.97 7.90
C SER A 55 1.79 -41.70 8.75
N THR A 56 0.66 -41.04 9.04
CA THR A 56 0.66 -39.70 9.66
C THR A 56 0.89 -39.77 11.17
N ALA A 57 1.85 -39.00 11.68
CA ALA A 57 2.14 -38.97 13.11
C ALA A 57 1.06 -38.20 13.89
N GLN A 58 0.07 -38.91 14.44
CA GLN A 58 -0.98 -38.29 15.25
C GLN A 58 -0.53 -38.11 16.71
N LEU A 59 -0.10 -36.90 17.06
CA LEU A 59 0.43 -36.57 18.38
C LEU A 59 -0.35 -35.42 19.02
N GLY A 60 -0.73 -35.62 20.28
CA GLY A 60 -1.43 -34.62 21.08
C GLY A 60 -2.91 -34.43 20.71
N ARG A 61 -3.57 -33.56 21.48
CA ARG A 61 -5.02 -33.29 21.39
C ARG A 61 -5.37 -32.32 20.24
N PHE A 62 -4.45 -31.44 19.84
CA PHE A 62 -4.75 -30.37 18.91
C PHE A 62 -4.54 -30.83 17.46
N ARG A 63 -5.62 -30.81 16.69
CA ARG A 63 -5.62 -31.15 15.26
C ARG A 63 -5.82 -29.89 14.41
N LYS A 64 -5.37 -29.97 13.16
CA LYS A 64 -5.70 -28.98 12.13
C LYS A 64 -7.20 -29.07 11.85
N VAL A 65 -7.87 -27.91 11.76
CA VAL A 65 -9.32 -27.85 11.54
C VAL A 65 -9.64 -28.17 10.08
N PHE A 66 -8.89 -27.60 9.15
CA PHE A 66 -9.07 -27.77 7.71
C PHE A 66 -8.01 -28.67 7.10
N ASN A 67 -8.34 -29.38 6.03
CA ASN A 67 -7.34 -30.03 5.18
C ASN A 67 -6.61 -29.00 4.29
N ASP A 68 -5.63 -29.44 3.51
CA ASP A 68 -4.83 -28.54 2.67
C ASP A 68 -5.62 -27.92 1.51
N GLY A 69 -6.62 -28.63 0.97
CA GLY A 69 -7.52 -28.11 -0.06
C GLY A 69 -8.40 -26.98 0.47
N GLN A 70 -9.07 -27.22 1.60
CA GLN A 70 -9.90 -26.24 2.29
C GLN A 70 -9.11 -25.00 2.76
N GLU A 71 -7.90 -25.22 3.29
CA GLU A 71 -7.02 -24.09 3.61
C GLU A 71 -6.55 -23.35 2.35
N GLY A 72 -6.45 -24.06 1.23
CA GLY A 72 -6.24 -23.51 -0.10
C GLY A 72 -7.37 -22.60 -0.56
N ASP A 73 -8.64 -23.01 -0.42
CA ASP A 73 -9.80 -22.18 -0.77
C ASP A 73 -9.82 -20.86 0.00
N LEU A 74 -9.58 -20.93 1.32
CA LEU A 74 -9.52 -19.74 2.19
C LEU A 74 -8.38 -18.79 1.78
N ARG A 75 -7.26 -19.34 1.31
CA ARG A 75 -6.14 -18.55 0.77
C ARG A 75 -6.51 -17.91 -0.56
N THR A 76 -7.11 -18.66 -1.48
CA THR A 76 -7.54 -18.14 -2.79
C THR A 76 -8.52 -16.98 -2.60
N TYR A 77 -9.50 -17.15 -1.72
CA TYR A 77 -10.45 -16.08 -1.40
C TYR A 77 -9.77 -14.82 -0.84
N LEU A 78 -8.76 -14.97 0.03
CA LEU A 78 -7.98 -13.82 0.50
C LEU A 78 -7.31 -13.05 -0.65
N TYR A 79 -6.77 -13.75 -1.66
CA TYR A 79 -6.17 -13.09 -2.81
C TYR A 79 -7.20 -12.41 -3.71
N GLU A 80 -8.35 -13.02 -3.91
CA GLU A 80 -9.43 -12.43 -4.70
C GLU A 80 -9.92 -11.13 -4.05
N MET A 81 -10.17 -11.15 -2.74
CA MET A 81 -10.61 -9.97 -1.99
C MET A 81 -9.53 -8.87 -1.94
N ASP A 82 -8.26 -9.24 -1.80
CA ASP A 82 -7.13 -8.30 -1.90
C ASP A 82 -7.03 -7.66 -3.29
N SER A 83 -7.22 -8.45 -4.36
CA SER A 83 -7.12 -7.97 -5.75
C SER A 83 -8.17 -6.91 -6.12
N VAL A 84 -9.30 -6.89 -5.41
CA VAL A 84 -10.39 -5.91 -5.59
C VAL A 84 -10.36 -4.81 -4.52
N PHE A 85 -9.23 -4.64 -3.82
CA PHE A 85 -9.04 -3.65 -2.75
C PHE A 85 -10.03 -3.80 -1.58
N TYR A 86 -10.54 -5.01 -1.35
CA TYR A 86 -11.41 -5.34 -0.23
C TYR A 86 -10.66 -6.25 0.75
N GLY A 87 -9.61 -5.73 1.37
CA GLY A 87 -8.82 -6.48 2.34
C GLY A 87 -9.65 -6.92 3.55
N LEU A 88 -9.55 -8.18 3.95
CA LEU A 88 -10.24 -8.69 5.13
C LEU A 88 -9.49 -8.36 6.42
N THR A 89 -10.21 -7.85 7.42
CA THR A 89 -9.62 -7.68 8.75
C THR A 89 -9.41 -9.04 9.43
N ARG A 90 -8.65 -9.04 10.52
CA ARG A 90 -8.48 -10.25 11.36
C ARG A 90 -9.81 -10.81 11.85
N GLU A 91 -10.76 -9.94 12.19
CA GLU A 91 -12.05 -10.36 12.72
C GLU A 91 -12.94 -10.90 11.59
N ASP A 92 -13.01 -10.20 10.46
CA ASP A 92 -13.82 -10.62 9.31
C ASP A 92 -13.34 -11.97 8.77
N PHE A 93 -12.03 -12.16 8.64
CA PHE A 93 -11.48 -13.43 8.20
C PHE A 93 -11.75 -14.55 9.21
N LYS A 94 -11.66 -14.29 10.53
CA LYS A 94 -12.02 -15.30 11.54
C LYS A 94 -13.51 -15.67 11.49
N THR A 95 -14.39 -14.71 11.21
CA THR A 95 -15.83 -14.95 11.03
C THR A 95 -16.11 -15.76 9.77
N LEU A 96 -15.51 -15.38 8.64
CA LEU A 96 -15.58 -16.11 7.37
C LEU A 96 -15.15 -17.57 7.55
N VAL A 97 -14.04 -17.80 8.24
CA VAL A 97 -13.50 -19.14 8.49
C VAL A 97 -14.47 -19.98 9.33
N PHE A 98 -15.13 -19.38 10.31
CA PHE A 98 -16.17 -20.06 11.09
C PHE A 98 -17.37 -20.45 10.20
N GLU A 99 -17.86 -19.53 9.37
CA GLU A 99 -18.94 -19.82 8.43
C GLU A 99 -18.56 -20.91 7.42
N TYR A 100 -17.35 -20.83 6.87
CA TYR A 100 -16.82 -21.83 5.96
C TYR A 100 -16.76 -23.21 6.63
N ALA A 101 -16.29 -23.28 7.88
CA ALA A 101 -16.27 -24.53 8.64
C ALA A 101 -17.67 -25.10 8.86
N LYS A 102 -18.64 -24.24 9.20
CA LYS A 102 -20.03 -24.63 9.45
C LYS A 102 -20.73 -25.11 8.19
N ARG A 103 -20.57 -24.41 7.06
CA ARG A 103 -21.18 -24.79 5.76
C ARG A 103 -20.60 -26.10 5.21
N ASN A 104 -19.31 -26.34 5.44
CA ASN A 104 -18.63 -27.55 4.99
C ASN A 104 -18.68 -28.71 6.01
N ASN A 105 -19.48 -28.59 7.09
CA ASN A 105 -19.62 -29.60 8.15
C ASN A 105 -18.27 -30.08 8.73
N VAL A 106 -17.30 -29.17 8.84
CA VAL A 106 -15.97 -29.47 9.38
C VAL A 106 -16.03 -29.50 10.91
N THR A 107 -15.29 -30.41 11.54
CA THR A 107 -15.17 -30.43 13.01
C THR A 107 -14.23 -29.32 13.48
N TYR A 108 -14.73 -28.42 14.33
CA TYR A 108 -13.97 -27.30 14.90
C TYR A 108 -14.17 -27.17 16.41
N PRO A 109 -13.34 -26.37 17.12
CA PRO A 109 -13.47 -26.20 18.56
C PRO A 109 -14.81 -25.56 18.99
N PRO A 110 -15.48 -26.02 20.06
CA PRO A 110 -16.76 -25.47 20.54
C PRO A 110 -16.74 -23.97 20.86
N SER A 111 -15.55 -23.43 21.17
CA SER A 111 -15.35 -21.99 21.36
C SER A 111 -15.70 -21.15 20.13
N TRP A 112 -15.68 -21.74 18.92
CA TRP A 112 -16.01 -21.02 17.69
C TRP A 112 -17.50 -20.72 17.60
N ASP A 113 -18.38 -21.66 18.03
CA ASP A 113 -19.83 -21.41 18.11
C ASP A 113 -20.15 -20.31 19.11
N LYS A 114 -19.52 -20.36 20.29
CA LYS A 114 -19.72 -19.35 21.34
C LYS A 114 -19.33 -17.95 20.86
N ASN A 115 -18.22 -17.83 20.14
CA ASN A 115 -17.67 -16.54 19.72
C ASN A 115 -18.11 -16.13 18.31
N LYS A 116 -18.80 -17.02 17.58
CA LYS A 116 -19.15 -16.91 16.15
C LYS A 116 -17.97 -16.60 15.23
N LYS A 117 -16.77 -17.05 15.60
CA LYS A 117 -15.53 -16.81 14.85
C LYS A 117 -14.42 -17.79 15.23
N ALA A 118 -13.46 -17.95 14.34
CA ALA A 118 -12.25 -18.72 14.59
C ALA A 118 -11.38 -18.11 15.72
N GLY A 119 -10.56 -18.94 16.36
CA GLY A 119 -9.68 -18.51 17.45
C GLY A 119 -8.37 -17.88 16.95
N ASP A 120 -7.74 -17.03 17.78
CA ASP A 120 -6.48 -16.37 17.42
C ASP A 120 -5.32 -17.35 17.19
N ASP A 121 -5.29 -18.44 17.95
CA ASP A 121 -4.31 -19.51 17.74
C ASP A 121 -4.45 -20.19 16.37
N TRP A 122 -5.69 -20.33 15.88
CA TRP A 122 -5.93 -20.89 14.55
C TRP A 122 -5.41 -19.94 13.48
N LEU A 123 -5.71 -18.63 13.61
CA LEU A 123 -5.24 -17.60 12.67
C LEU A 123 -3.71 -17.53 12.64
N ALA A 124 -3.06 -17.53 13.81
CA ALA A 124 -1.60 -17.57 13.89
C ALA A 124 -1.01 -18.82 13.23
N GLY A 125 -1.66 -19.98 13.40
CA GLY A 125 -1.29 -21.21 12.71
C GLY A 125 -1.46 -21.13 11.19
N PHE A 126 -2.57 -20.55 10.72
CA PHE A 126 -2.88 -20.35 9.29
C PHE A 126 -1.82 -19.46 8.62
N ILE A 127 -1.50 -18.31 9.23
CA ILE A 127 -0.46 -17.39 8.72
C ILE A 127 0.92 -18.08 8.69
N ARG A 128 1.26 -18.85 9.73
CA ARG A 128 2.54 -19.58 9.77
C ARG A 128 2.66 -20.62 8.64
N ARG A 129 1.56 -21.26 8.25
CA ARG A 129 1.52 -22.22 7.12
C ARG A 129 1.43 -21.52 5.75
N ASN A 130 1.06 -20.26 5.71
CA ASN A 130 0.92 -19.45 4.49
C ASN A 130 1.77 -18.18 4.62
N PRO A 131 3.12 -18.30 4.57
CA PRO A 131 4.05 -17.19 4.86
C PRO A 131 3.91 -15.99 3.92
N GLN A 132 3.29 -16.17 2.76
CA GLN A 132 2.99 -15.12 1.80
C GLN A 132 1.81 -14.21 2.21
N ILE A 133 1.08 -14.55 3.28
CA ILE A 133 -0.01 -13.74 3.83
C ILE A 133 0.52 -12.98 5.05
N THR A 134 0.39 -11.65 5.05
CA THR A 134 0.85 -10.81 6.16
C THR A 134 -0.20 -9.77 6.53
N LEU A 135 -0.21 -9.33 7.79
CA LEU A 135 -1.05 -8.23 8.23
C LEU A 135 -0.38 -6.90 7.90
N ARG A 136 -1.09 -6.05 7.15
CA ARG A 136 -0.65 -4.71 6.75
C ARG A 136 -1.73 -3.68 7.11
N ILE A 137 -1.31 -2.42 7.18
CA ILE A 137 -2.24 -1.29 7.27
C ILE A 137 -2.53 -0.88 5.83
N PRO A 138 -3.80 -0.89 5.37
CA PRO A 138 -4.14 -0.46 4.02
C PRO A 138 -3.90 1.04 3.87
N GLU A 139 -3.42 1.45 2.70
CA GLU A 139 -3.36 2.86 2.33
C GLU A 139 -4.73 3.32 1.83
N ALA A 140 -5.11 4.55 2.19
CA ALA A 140 -6.41 5.09 1.81
C ALA A 140 -6.40 5.49 0.31
N THR A 141 -6.83 4.57 -0.54
CA THR A 141 -6.92 4.79 -1.99
C THR A 141 -8.36 5.14 -2.39
N THR A 142 -8.54 6.25 -3.09
CA THR A 142 -9.89 6.66 -3.53
C THR A 142 -10.36 5.82 -4.74
N ILE A 143 -11.66 5.58 -4.85
CA ILE A 143 -12.26 4.85 -5.99
C ILE A 143 -11.89 5.50 -7.33
N GLY A 144 -11.76 6.83 -7.37
CA GLY A 144 -11.30 7.56 -8.55
C GLY A 144 -9.89 7.20 -8.99
N ARG A 145 -8.96 6.97 -8.04
CA ARG A 145 -7.61 6.47 -8.34
C ARG A 145 -7.64 5.04 -8.85
N VAL A 146 -8.39 4.15 -8.20
CA VAL A 146 -8.53 2.74 -8.65
C VAL A 146 -9.10 2.66 -10.07
N LYS A 147 -10.17 3.41 -10.36
CA LYS A 147 -10.79 3.42 -11.69
C LYS A 147 -9.92 4.07 -12.75
N GLY A 148 -9.14 5.08 -12.38
CA GLY A 148 -8.33 5.83 -13.32
C GLY A 148 -6.95 5.23 -13.62
N PHE A 149 -6.45 4.37 -12.73
CA PHE A 149 -5.21 3.64 -12.90
C PHE A 149 -5.42 2.27 -13.57
N ASN A 150 -6.18 2.25 -14.67
CA ASN A 150 -6.34 1.05 -15.49
C ASN A 150 -5.50 1.13 -16.77
N ARG A 151 -5.09 -0.03 -17.29
CA ARG A 151 -4.19 -0.12 -18.44
C ARG A 151 -4.68 0.71 -19.65
N PRO A 152 -5.94 0.60 -20.11
CA PRO A 152 -6.43 1.44 -21.20
C PRO A 152 -6.33 2.96 -20.95
N GLN A 153 -6.65 3.43 -19.74
CA GLN A 153 -6.56 4.87 -19.42
C GLN A 153 -5.11 5.36 -19.37
N VAL A 154 -4.21 4.55 -18.81
CA VAL A 154 -2.77 4.86 -18.77
C VAL A 154 -2.17 4.86 -20.17
N GLU A 155 -2.51 3.88 -21.01
CA GLU A 155 -2.07 3.83 -22.41
C GLU A 155 -2.57 5.05 -23.20
N ARG A 156 -3.85 5.42 -23.04
CA ARG A 156 -4.41 6.62 -23.65
C ARG A 156 -3.69 7.89 -23.20
N PHE A 157 -3.38 8.01 -21.91
CA PHE A 157 -2.65 9.15 -21.37
C PHE A 157 -1.25 9.27 -21.99
N TYR A 158 -0.48 8.19 -22.04
CA TYR A 158 0.86 8.22 -22.61
C TYR A 158 0.86 8.46 -24.12
N LYS A 159 -0.15 7.96 -24.84
CA LYS A 159 -0.34 8.26 -26.27
C LYS A 159 -0.50 9.76 -26.50
N LEU A 160 -1.46 10.39 -25.82
CA LEU A 160 -1.71 11.83 -25.95
C LEU A 160 -0.49 12.66 -25.52
N LEU A 161 0.21 12.24 -24.46
CA LEU A 161 1.42 12.91 -23.99
C LEU A 161 2.53 12.85 -25.04
N SER A 162 2.80 11.68 -25.63
CA SER A 162 3.82 11.52 -26.68
C SER A 162 3.49 12.38 -27.90
N GLU A 163 2.23 12.39 -28.35
CA GLU A 163 1.79 13.23 -29.49
C GLU A 163 2.04 14.73 -29.23
N GLN A 164 1.80 15.23 -28.00
CA GLN A 164 2.07 16.63 -27.65
C GLN A 164 3.56 16.94 -27.52
N ILE A 165 4.34 16.01 -26.97
CA ILE A 165 5.80 16.14 -26.85
C ILE A 165 6.42 16.25 -28.24
N GLU A 166 6.03 15.39 -29.18
CA GLU A 166 6.51 15.40 -30.56
C GLU A 166 6.07 16.68 -31.29
N LYS A 167 4.79 17.07 -31.17
CA LYS A 167 4.25 18.26 -31.84
C LYS A 167 4.88 19.56 -31.34
N CYS A 168 5.05 19.71 -30.03
CA CYS A 168 5.59 20.93 -29.42
C CYS A 168 7.13 20.88 -29.29
N GLN A 169 7.79 19.78 -29.67
CA GLN A 169 9.24 19.55 -29.52
C GLN A 169 9.72 19.86 -28.09
N ILE A 170 9.03 19.29 -27.09
CA ILE A 170 9.25 19.55 -25.65
C ILE A 170 10.15 18.47 -25.07
N ASP A 171 11.22 18.86 -24.40
CA ASP A 171 12.11 17.97 -23.65
C ASP A 171 11.78 17.97 -22.15
N GLY A 172 12.41 17.08 -21.38
CA GLY A 172 12.14 16.92 -19.94
C GLY A 172 12.34 18.19 -19.11
N THR A 173 13.19 19.12 -19.54
CA THR A 173 13.42 20.38 -18.81
C THR A 173 12.20 21.31 -18.81
N ARG A 174 11.27 21.07 -19.74
CA ARG A 174 10.07 21.88 -19.99
C ARG A 174 8.76 21.16 -19.67
N ILE A 175 8.83 19.99 -19.03
CA ILE A 175 7.64 19.27 -18.54
C ILE A 175 7.61 19.38 -17.02
N TYR A 176 6.68 20.16 -16.48
CA TYR A 176 6.53 20.41 -15.06
C TYR A 176 5.37 19.61 -14.45
N ASN A 177 5.57 19.10 -13.24
CA ASN A 177 4.50 18.57 -12.42
C ASN A 177 4.37 19.41 -11.17
N ILE A 178 3.15 19.83 -10.88
CA ILE A 178 2.84 20.66 -9.74
C ILE A 178 1.89 19.89 -8.84
N ASP A 179 2.24 19.84 -7.57
CA ASP A 179 1.49 19.10 -6.56
C ASP A 179 1.38 19.93 -5.28
N GLU A 180 0.25 19.74 -4.60
CA GLU A 180 -0.09 20.45 -3.36
C GLU A 180 0.03 19.47 -2.20
N THR A 181 0.77 19.83 -1.16
CA THR A 181 0.92 19.02 0.04
C THR A 181 0.65 19.82 1.30
N GLY A 182 -0.08 19.21 2.25
CA GLY A 182 -0.32 19.79 3.56
C GLY A 182 0.77 19.37 4.53
N ILE A 183 1.54 20.33 5.06
CA ILE A 183 2.50 20.13 6.14
C ILE A 183 1.85 20.56 7.44
N GLN A 184 1.67 19.63 8.37
CA GLN A 184 1.17 19.96 9.70
C GLN A 184 2.28 20.56 10.56
N THR A 185 2.02 21.71 11.16
CA THR A 185 3.00 22.44 11.99
C THR A 185 3.32 21.72 13.30
N SER A 186 2.55 20.68 13.65
CA SER A 186 2.74 19.87 14.85
C SER A 186 2.69 18.39 14.52
N THR A 187 3.57 17.59 15.12
CA THR A 187 3.54 16.12 15.02
C THR A 187 2.26 15.55 15.62
N ASN A 188 1.53 14.73 14.84
CA ASN A 188 0.30 14.05 15.28
C ASN A 188 0.50 13.14 16.50
N LYS A 189 1.72 12.64 16.70
CA LYS A 189 2.08 11.80 17.86
C LYS A 189 3.24 12.47 18.61
N PRO A 190 3.01 13.01 19.82
CA PRO A 190 4.12 13.45 20.65
C PRO A 190 5.05 12.27 20.93
N PRO A 191 6.36 12.50 21.05
CA PRO A 191 7.31 11.44 21.40
C PRO A 191 6.93 10.82 22.74
N LYS A 192 7.35 9.57 22.95
CA LYS A 192 7.22 8.94 24.27
C LYS A 192 8.06 9.75 25.26
N VAL A 193 7.44 10.22 26.32
CA VAL A 193 8.12 10.93 27.42
C VAL A 193 8.29 10.00 28.60
N LEU A 194 9.36 10.18 29.37
CA LEU A 194 9.50 9.55 30.67
C LEU A 194 8.40 10.10 31.60
N SER A 195 7.67 9.21 32.27
CA SER A 195 6.59 9.60 33.20
C SER A 195 6.51 8.65 34.39
N VAL A 196 5.87 9.11 35.45
CA VAL A 196 5.72 8.36 36.71
C VAL A 196 4.89 7.10 36.48
N LYS A 197 5.42 5.96 36.91
CA LYS A 197 4.75 4.66 36.82
C LYS A 197 3.39 4.71 37.55
N GLY A 198 2.31 4.30 36.88
CA GLY A 198 0.95 4.32 37.43
C GLY A 198 0.15 5.61 37.15
N LYS A 199 0.79 6.66 36.61
CA LYS A 199 0.08 7.87 36.17
C LYS A 199 -0.77 7.56 34.94
N ARG A 200 -2.09 7.69 35.06
CA ARG A 200 -3.05 7.35 33.99
C ARG A 200 -3.06 8.36 32.84
N GLN A 201 -2.83 9.65 33.12
CA GLN A 201 -2.84 10.71 32.12
C GLN A 201 -1.52 11.48 32.13
N VAL A 202 -0.76 11.36 31.04
CA VAL A 202 0.48 12.11 30.83
C VAL A 202 0.18 13.27 29.88
N GLY A 203 0.12 14.48 30.42
CA GLY A 203 -0.13 15.69 29.64
C GLY A 203 1.14 16.25 29.00
N VAL A 204 0.98 16.88 27.84
CA VAL A 204 1.98 17.72 27.17
C VAL A 204 1.28 19.03 26.83
N ILE A 205 1.91 20.17 27.13
CA ILE A 205 1.43 21.48 26.69
C ILE A 205 1.54 21.50 25.16
N SER A 206 0.41 21.55 24.47
CA SER A 206 0.39 21.74 23.03
C SER A 206 0.19 23.21 22.67
N SER A 207 0.91 23.68 21.66
CA SER A 207 0.63 24.99 21.06
C SER A 207 -0.78 25.03 20.46
N THR A 208 -1.39 26.21 20.44
CA THR A 208 -2.68 26.45 19.75
C THR A 208 -2.60 26.20 18.24
N GLU A 209 -1.38 26.20 17.69
CA GLU A 209 -1.10 25.85 16.29
C GLU A 209 -1.18 24.33 16.02
N ARG A 210 -1.35 23.51 17.07
CA ARG A 210 -1.49 22.06 16.93
C ARG A 210 -2.68 21.73 16.03
N GLY A 211 -2.40 21.05 14.93
CA GLY A 211 -3.39 20.70 13.91
C GLY A 211 -3.61 21.74 12.82
N GLN A 212 -2.91 22.88 12.83
CA GLN A 212 -2.87 23.76 11.66
C GLN A 212 -2.00 23.12 10.57
N THR A 213 -2.51 23.14 9.35
CA THR A 213 -1.82 22.66 8.16
C THR A 213 -1.38 23.87 7.34
N THR A 214 -0.08 23.97 7.07
CA THR A 214 0.46 24.87 6.06
C THR A 214 0.49 24.13 4.75
N THR A 215 -0.16 24.68 3.74
CA THR A 215 -0.15 24.09 2.40
C THR A 215 1.10 24.54 1.67
N VAL A 216 1.78 23.61 1.02
CA VAL A 216 2.96 23.88 0.19
C VAL A 216 2.68 23.40 -1.22
N VAL A 217 2.83 24.29 -2.18
CA VAL A 217 2.80 23.96 -3.60
C VAL A 217 4.23 23.74 -4.05
N CYS A 218 4.52 22.51 -4.45
CA CYS A 218 5.82 22.09 -4.98
C CYS A 218 5.72 21.88 -6.48
N CYS A 219 6.74 22.30 -7.22
CA CYS A 219 6.79 22.15 -8.66
C CYS A 219 8.18 21.71 -9.10
N CYS A 220 8.23 20.66 -9.92
CA CYS A 220 9.48 20.12 -10.47
C CYS A 220 9.33 19.79 -11.95
N ASN A 221 10.41 19.92 -12.72
CA ASN A 221 10.43 19.42 -14.09
C ASN A 221 10.85 17.95 -14.18
N ALA A 222 10.63 17.34 -15.35
CA ALA A 222 11.00 15.96 -15.64
C ALA A 222 12.52 15.72 -15.62
N SER A 223 13.33 16.77 -15.73
CA SER A 223 14.80 16.72 -15.58
C SER A 223 15.28 16.82 -14.14
N GLY A 224 14.38 17.03 -13.16
CA GLY A 224 14.71 17.10 -11.73
C GLY A 224 15.06 18.50 -11.21
N SER A 225 14.85 19.57 -11.98
CA SER A 225 14.92 20.94 -11.47
C SER A 225 13.63 21.31 -10.72
N PHE A 226 13.75 22.09 -9.65
CA PHE A 226 12.64 22.50 -8.80
C PHE A 226 12.41 24.01 -8.90
N VAL A 227 11.14 24.40 -8.92
CA VAL A 227 10.74 25.79 -8.65
C VAL A 227 10.69 25.96 -7.13
N PRO A 228 11.15 27.10 -6.57
CA PRO A 228 11.08 27.34 -5.14
C PRO A 228 9.64 27.16 -4.60
N PRO A 229 9.48 26.69 -3.36
CA PRO A 229 8.16 26.40 -2.82
C PRO A 229 7.25 27.63 -2.79
N PHE A 230 5.95 27.40 -2.90
CA PHE A 230 4.95 28.42 -2.63
C PHE A 230 4.08 27.99 -1.46
N MET A 231 4.15 28.73 -0.36
CA MET A 231 3.51 28.36 0.91
C MET A 231 2.20 29.13 1.10
N ILE A 232 1.18 28.44 1.60
CA ILE A 232 -0.15 29.01 1.88
C ILE A 232 -0.48 28.74 3.34
N PHE A 233 -0.61 29.83 4.10
CA PHE A 233 -0.88 29.78 5.53
C PHE A 233 -2.38 30.00 5.81
N ALA A 234 -2.93 29.26 6.78
CA ALA A 234 -4.31 29.38 7.23
C ALA A 234 -4.55 30.67 8.05
N ARG A 235 -4.48 31.83 7.40
CA ARG A 235 -4.56 33.17 8.01
C ARG A 235 -5.28 34.14 7.07
N LYS A 236 -5.75 35.27 7.62
CA LYS A 236 -6.36 36.36 6.82
C LYS A 236 -5.33 37.35 6.28
N ARG A 237 -4.16 37.47 6.91
CA ARG A 237 -3.12 38.43 6.57
C ARG A 237 -1.76 37.76 6.56
N MET A 238 -0.99 38.04 5.52
CA MET A 238 0.40 37.59 5.40
C MET A 238 1.30 38.43 6.32
N GLN A 239 2.31 37.78 6.90
CA GLN A 239 3.37 38.42 7.67
C GLN A 239 4.69 37.82 7.21
N ASP A 240 5.71 38.65 7.00
CA ASP A 240 6.99 38.21 6.41
C ASP A 240 7.66 37.11 7.23
N ARG A 241 7.55 37.20 8.57
CA ARG A 241 8.06 36.19 9.51
C ARG A 241 7.54 34.76 9.30
N LEU A 242 6.42 34.58 8.58
CA LEU A 242 5.90 33.24 8.25
C LEU A 242 6.84 32.48 7.31
N LEU A 243 7.72 33.19 6.59
CA LEU A 243 8.71 32.63 5.69
C LEU A 243 10.10 32.53 6.33
N ASP A 244 10.24 32.85 7.61
CA ASP A 244 11.51 32.75 8.32
C ASP A 244 12.01 31.30 8.28
N GLY A 245 13.23 31.10 7.78
CA GLY A 245 13.83 29.77 7.61
C GLY A 245 13.30 28.95 6.44
N SER A 246 12.43 29.51 5.59
CA SER A 246 12.03 28.86 4.34
C SER A 246 13.18 28.84 3.31
N PRO A 247 13.14 27.91 2.32
CA PRO A 247 14.13 27.89 1.26
C PRO A 247 14.23 29.25 0.52
N PRO A 248 15.41 29.60 -0.02
CA PRO A 248 15.56 30.83 -0.80
C PRO A 248 14.52 30.95 -1.91
N GLU A 249 14.08 32.18 -2.18
CA GLU A 249 13.05 32.50 -3.19
C GLU A 249 11.65 31.92 -2.93
N THR A 250 11.40 31.30 -1.77
CA THR A 250 10.06 30.88 -1.36
C THR A 250 9.14 32.09 -1.31
N ARG A 251 7.94 31.93 -1.86
CA ARG A 251 6.87 32.93 -1.76
C ARG A 251 5.73 32.40 -0.91
N GLY A 252 5.13 33.30 -0.13
CA GLY A 252 4.01 32.98 0.76
C GLY A 252 2.73 33.70 0.37
N SER A 253 1.60 33.06 0.63
CA SER A 253 0.27 33.66 0.61
C SER A 253 -0.56 33.17 1.79
N CYS A 254 -1.75 33.75 1.98
CA CYS A 254 -2.64 33.44 3.09
C CYS A 254 -4.05 33.20 2.59
N SER A 255 -4.71 32.19 3.13
CA SER A 255 -6.15 31.97 2.94
C SER A 255 -6.81 31.61 4.27
N ALA A 256 -8.09 31.96 4.43
CA ALA A 256 -8.82 31.65 5.66
C ALA A 256 -8.86 30.14 5.98
N SER A 257 -8.83 29.30 4.94
CA SER A 257 -8.89 27.85 5.05
C SER A 257 -7.52 27.16 5.04
N GLY A 258 -6.45 27.88 4.67
CA GLY A 258 -5.12 27.31 4.41
C GLY A 258 -5.00 26.57 3.07
N TRP A 259 -6.06 26.52 2.27
CA TRP A 259 -6.06 25.89 0.94
C TRP A 259 -5.88 26.91 -0.18
N ILE A 260 -5.43 26.43 -1.33
CA ILE A 260 -5.37 27.26 -2.54
C ILE A 260 -6.78 27.62 -3.03
N ASN A 261 -6.95 28.86 -3.47
CA ASN A 261 -8.16 29.35 -4.15
C ASN A 261 -7.77 29.96 -5.50
N GLY A 262 -8.76 30.40 -6.30
CA GLY A 262 -8.50 30.95 -7.64
C GLY A 262 -7.55 32.16 -7.66
N GLU A 263 -7.66 33.06 -6.68
CA GLU A 263 -6.79 34.24 -6.58
C GLU A 263 -5.35 33.86 -6.23
N ILE A 264 -5.17 32.99 -5.24
CA ILE A 264 -3.86 32.50 -4.82
C ILE A 264 -3.21 31.67 -5.94
N PHE A 265 -4.01 30.92 -6.71
CA PHE A 265 -3.52 30.20 -7.87
C PHE A 265 -2.99 31.15 -8.95
N LEU A 266 -3.65 32.29 -9.19
CA LEU A 266 -3.12 33.31 -10.11
C LEU A 266 -1.81 33.91 -9.62
N ASP A 267 -1.68 34.16 -8.32
CA ASP A 267 -0.42 34.64 -7.74
C ASP A 267 0.69 33.61 -7.81
N TRP A 268 0.37 32.33 -7.57
CA TRP A 268 1.27 31.22 -7.81
C TRP A 268 1.69 31.14 -9.28
N LEU A 269 0.75 31.31 -10.22
CA LEU A 269 1.04 31.25 -11.66
C LEU A 269 1.98 32.38 -12.09
N LYS A 270 1.79 33.60 -11.56
CA LYS A 270 2.72 34.72 -11.78
C LYS A 270 4.12 34.40 -11.26
N PHE A 271 4.20 33.82 -10.06
CA PHE A 271 5.46 33.36 -9.47
C PHE A 271 6.14 32.29 -10.33
N PHE A 272 5.39 31.29 -10.78
CA PHE A 272 5.88 30.23 -11.67
C PHE A 272 6.41 30.80 -13.01
N VAL A 273 5.65 31.69 -13.65
CA VAL A 273 6.07 32.34 -14.91
C VAL A 273 7.32 33.20 -14.71
N GLY A 274 7.43 33.90 -13.57
CA GLY A 274 8.62 34.70 -13.24
C GLY A 274 9.89 33.85 -13.08
N HIS A 275 9.75 32.63 -12.57
CA HIS A 275 10.85 31.71 -12.36
C HIS A 275 11.21 30.91 -13.62
N VAL A 276 10.22 30.31 -14.30
CA VAL A 276 10.43 29.45 -15.47
C VAL A 276 10.62 30.24 -16.77
N ARG A 277 10.08 31.47 -16.82
CA ARG A 277 10.21 32.40 -17.96
C ARG A 277 9.87 31.78 -19.33
N PRO A 278 8.66 31.20 -19.49
CA PRO A 278 8.22 30.67 -20.78
C PRO A 278 8.17 31.76 -21.87
N THR A 279 8.44 31.37 -23.11
CA THR A 279 8.27 32.22 -24.29
C THR A 279 7.47 31.49 -25.37
N LYS A 280 7.02 32.21 -26.41
CA LYS A 280 6.29 31.60 -27.55
C LYS A 280 7.11 30.50 -28.24
N ASP A 281 8.42 30.67 -28.30
CA ASP A 281 9.37 29.71 -28.90
C ASP A 281 9.77 28.61 -27.90
N LYS A 282 9.74 28.89 -26.59
CA LYS A 282 9.99 27.94 -25.51
C LYS A 282 8.68 27.55 -24.83
N LYS A 283 7.84 26.83 -25.57
CA LYS A 283 6.62 26.25 -25.01
C LYS A 283 6.95 25.25 -23.93
N LEU A 284 6.15 25.28 -22.87
CA LEU A 284 6.26 24.33 -21.77
C LEU A 284 4.97 23.53 -21.60
N PHE A 285 5.12 22.39 -20.96
CA PHE A 285 4.03 21.53 -20.55
C PHE A 285 3.99 21.50 -19.03
N TYR A 286 2.82 21.66 -18.43
CA TYR A 286 2.68 21.43 -17.00
C TYR A 286 1.47 20.59 -16.68
N PHE A 287 1.53 19.98 -15.52
CA PHE A 287 0.45 19.22 -14.97
C PHE A 287 0.10 19.69 -13.56
N TRP A 288 -1.18 19.82 -13.27
CA TRP A 288 -1.68 20.20 -11.94
C TRP A 288 -2.79 19.23 -11.51
N THR A 289 -2.67 18.66 -10.31
CA THR A 289 -3.49 17.54 -9.79
C THR A 289 -4.79 17.97 -9.10
N THR A 290 -4.97 19.25 -8.75
CA THR A 290 -6.14 19.74 -7.97
C THR A 290 -6.99 20.81 -8.68
N MET A 291 -7.59 20.49 -9.85
CA MET A 291 -8.64 21.37 -10.44
C MET A 291 -10.04 21.04 -9.92
N LYS A 292 -10.27 21.10 -8.60
CA LYS A 292 -11.65 21.16 -8.06
C LYS A 292 -12.13 22.59 -7.77
N ALA A 293 -11.23 23.57 -7.69
CA ALA A 293 -11.54 24.87 -7.11
C ALA A 293 -11.57 26.06 -8.10
N ILE A 294 -11.36 25.85 -9.40
CA ILE A 294 -11.30 26.96 -10.35
C ILE A 294 -12.45 26.84 -11.34
N ASN A 295 -13.45 27.70 -11.14
CA ASN A 295 -14.50 27.92 -12.12
C ASN A 295 -13.81 28.38 -13.42
N THR A 296 -13.96 27.60 -14.48
CA THR A 296 -13.22 27.71 -15.75
C THR A 296 -13.28 29.12 -16.35
N THR A 297 -14.32 29.88 -16.03
CA THR A 297 -14.62 31.21 -16.57
C THR A 297 -13.65 32.32 -16.13
N GLN A 298 -13.08 32.28 -14.92
CA GLN A 298 -12.16 33.33 -14.43
C GLN A 298 -10.74 33.20 -15.01
N LEU A 299 -10.38 32.01 -15.47
CA LEU A 299 -9.06 31.71 -16.05
C LEU A 299 -8.87 32.40 -17.40
N TYR A 300 -9.90 32.42 -18.26
CA TYR A 300 -9.77 32.81 -19.67
C TYR A 300 -9.27 34.24 -19.92
N SER A 301 -9.59 35.22 -19.06
CA SER A 301 -9.23 36.62 -19.31
C SER A 301 -7.76 36.94 -19.06
N THR A 302 -7.14 36.30 -18.07
CA THR A 302 -5.69 36.44 -17.76
C THR A 302 -4.85 35.40 -18.52
N GLN A 303 -5.47 34.26 -18.88
CA GLN A 303 -4.86 33.20 -19.66
C GLN A 303 -4.47 33.60 -21.09
N LEU A 304 -5.21 34.47 -21.77
CA LEU A 304 -5.01 34.72 -23.21
C LEU A 304 -3.60 35.23 -23.59
N LYS A 305 -2.90 35.96 -22.70
CA LYS A 305 -1.48 36.35 -22.94
C LYS A 305 -0.49 35.25 -22.55
N ILE A 306 -0.75 34.55 -21.45
CA ILE A 306 0.14 33.54 -20.87
C ILE A 306 0.07 32.22 -21.67
N MET A 307 -1.13 31.73 -22.02
CA MET A 307 -1.40 30.46 -22.70
C MET A 307 -0.75 30.31 -24.07
N SER A 308 -0.40 31.40 -24.77
CA SER A 308 0.31 31.31 -26.06
C SER A 308 1.65 30.57 -25.96
N SER A 309 2.21 30.47 -24.74
CA SER A 309 3.47 29.79 -24.42
C SER A 309 3.29 28.42 -23.73
N PHE A 310 2.06 27.89 -23.64
CA PHE A 310 1.77 26.62 -22.94
C PHE A 310 1.04 25.62 -23.84
N CYS A 311 1.52 24.37 -23.88
CA CYS A 311 0.74 23.25 -24.42
C CYS A 311 -0.05 22.65 -23.22
N LEU A 312 -1.37 22.89 -23.15
CA LEU A 312 -2.23 22.40 -22.06
C LEU A 312 -2.84 21.05 -22.44
N CYS A 313 -2.50 19.99 -21.69
CA CYS A 313 -3.27 18.76 -21.69
C CYS A 313 -4.13 18.72 -20.43
N HIS A 314 -5.45 18.72 -20.63
CA HIS A 314 -6.38 18.53 -19.53
C HIS A 314 -6.21 17.11 -18.99
N ARG A 315 -5.71 16.96 -17.76
CA ARG A 315 -5.77 15.68 -17.05
C ARG A 315 -7.24 15.37 -16.78
N THR A 316 -7.67 14.17 -17.12
CA THR A 316 -8.89 13.63 -16.51
C THR A 316 -8.61 13.44 -15.00
N PRO A 317 -9.58 13.67 -14.10
CA PRO A 317 -9.43 13.51 -12.63
C PRO A 317 -8.97 12.13 -12.14
N GLN A 318 -8.73 11.21 -13.07
CA GLN A 318 -8.56 9.78 -12.94
C GLN A 318 -7.07 9.39 -12.94
N THR A 319 -6.16 10.22 -13.48
CA THR A 319 -4.71 9.93 -13.55
C THR A 319 -3.90 10.78 -12.55
N ASN A 320 -4.31 10.74 -11.28
CA ASN A 320 -3.62 11.46 -10.21
C ASN A 320 -2.39 10.68 -9.73
N PHE A 321 -1.26 10.88 -10.40
CA PHE A 321 0.05 10.53 -9.86
C PHE A 321 0.49 11.63 -8.88
N ASN A 322 0.82 11.26 -7.64
CA ASN A 322 1.49 12.18 -6.73
C ASN A 322 2.88 12.56 -7.30
N LEU A 323 3.48 13.65 -6.82
CA LEU A 323 4.78 14.15 -7.32
C LEU A 323 5.86 13.04 -7.41
N TRP A 324 5.91 12.15 -6.42
CA TRP A 324 6.88 11.07 -6.31
C TRP A 324 6.66 9.94 -7.33
N THR A 325 5.41 9.51 -7.51
CA THR A 325 5.00 8.49 -8.49
C THR A 325 5.22 9.02 -9.91
N TRP A 326 4.94 10.30 -10.15
CA TRP A 326 5.19 10.93 -11.46
C TRP A 326 6.69 11.05 -11.75
N LEU A 327 7.49 11.53 -10.79
CA LEU A 327 8.95 11.60 -10.93
C LEU A 327 9.53 10.21 -11.21
N TYR A 328 9.07 9.17 -10.52
CA TYR A 328 9.50 7.79 -10.77
C TYR A 328 9.12 7.30 -12.19
N MET A 329 7.89 7.57 -12.64
CA MET A 329 7.43 7.21 -14.00
C MET A 329 8.19 7.93 -15.11
N VAL A 330 8.46 9.22 -14.91
CA VAL A 330 9.15 10.06 -15.89
C VAL A 330 10.65 9.74 -15.91
N HIS A 331 11.27 9.55 -14.74
CA HIS A 331 12.66 9.15 -14.65
C HIS A 331 12.90 7.77 -15.29
N LEU A 332 11.96 6.83 -15.17
CA LEU A 332 12.03 5.54 -15.89
C LEU A 332 11.93 5.67 -17.42
N LYS A 333 11.23 6.68 -17.95
CA LYS A 333 11.08 6.91 -19.39
C LYS A 333 12.29 7.66 -19.99
N TYR A 334 12.97 8.50 -19.21
CA TYR A 334 14.12 9.31 -19.64
C TYR A 334 15.49 8.77 -19.21
N SER A 335 15.56 7.79 -18.30
CA SER A 335 16.78 7.04 -18.02
C SER A 335 17.01 6.01 -19.13
N SER A 336 18.19 6.05 -19.76
CA SER A 336 18.61 5.29 -20.96
C SER A 336 18.57 3.76 -20.87
N SER A 337 17.93 3.17 -19.85
CA SER A 337 17.71 1.74 -19.72
C SER A 337 16.30 1.41 -20.22
N LYS A 338 16.20 0.80 -21.41
CA LYS A 338 15.00 0.13 -21.95
C LYS A 338 14.54 -1.03 -21.04
N LYS A 339 14.11 -0.74 -19.80
CA LYS A 339 13.40 -1.70 -18.96
C LYS A 339 11.92 -1.46 -19.16
N SER A 340 11.21 -2.52 -19.53
CA SER A 340 9.74 -2.47 -19.60
C SER A 340 9.21 -1.90 -18.29
N ILE A 341 8.23 -1.01 -18.41
CA ILE A 341 7.57 -0.40 -17.27
C ILE A 341 6.91 -1.55 -16.49
N ASP A 342 7.48 -1.89 -15.32
CA ASP A 342 6.92 -2.92 -14.45
C ASP A 342 5.67 -2.37 -13.74
N PHE A 343 4.52 -2.62 -14.37
CA PHE A 343 3.21 -2.20 -13.88
C PHE A 343 2.88 -2.72 -12.47
N LYS A 344 3.44 -3.86 -12.03
CA LYS A 344 3.20 -4.39 -10.68
C LYS A 344 3.82 -3.52 -9.60
N ARG A 345 4.95 -2.86 -9.90
CA ARG A 345 5.64 -1.96 -8.97
C ARG A 345 4.99 -0.59 -8.87
N LEU A 346 4.31 -0.15 -9.94
CA LEU A 346 3.61 1.14 -9.98
C LEU A 346 2.32 1.14 -9.16
N ILE A 347 1.62 0.01 -9.10
CA ILE A 347 0.42 -0.18 -8.26
C ILE A 347 0.78 -0.26 -6.77
N GLN A 348 2.01 -0.63 -6.42
CA GLN A 348 2.48 -0.66 -5.02
C GLN A 348 2.94 0.71 -4.48
N VAL A 349 3.11 1.73 -5.34
CA VAL A 349 3.66 3.05 -4.99
C VAL A 349 2.63 4.19 -5.12
N GLY A 350 1.46 3.93 -5.75
CA GLY A 350 0.38 4.90 -5.92
C GLY A 350 -0.87 4.50 -5.17
#